data_AF-A0A2V4DZJ5-F1
#
_entry.id   AF-A0A2V4DZJ5-F1
#
_cell.length_a   1.000
_cell.length_b   1.000
_cell.length_c   1.000
_cell.angle_alpha   90.00
_cell.angle_beta   90.00
_cell.angle_gamma   90.00
#
_symmetry.space_group_name_H-M   'P 1'
#
loop_
_entity.id
_entity.type
_entity.pdbx_description
1 polymer ?
#
loop_
_entity_poly.entity_id
_entity_poly.type
_entity_poly.pdbx_seq_one_letter_code
_entity_poly.pdbx_strand_id
1 'polypeptide(L)' 'MDVVDLLAVVGAWGNTGGPEDVNGDGVVNVSDLLTVVEAWGACP' A
#
# COMPACT_ATOMS: atom_id res chain seq x y z
N MET A 1 6.68 1.81 9.20
CA MET A 1 5.81 2.29 8.13
C MET A 1 5.73 3.79 8.23
N ASP A 2 6.07 4.48 7.14
CA ASP A 2 6.13 5.93 7.05
C ASP A 2 5.46 6.45 5.76
N VAL A 3 5.64 7.75 5.47
CA VAL A 3 5.01 8.39 4.31
C VAL A 3 5.53 7.87 2.96
N VAL A 4 6.74 7.35 2.91
CA VAL A 4 7.31 6.77 1.68
C VAL A 4 6.53 5.52 1.28
N ASP A 5 6.10 4.72 2.25
CA ASP A 5 5.28 3.53 2.01
C ASP A 5 3.91 3.91 1.38
N LEU A 6 3.30 5.01 1.86
CA LEU A 6 2.06 5.51 1.27
C LEU A 6 2.24 6.00 -0.17
N LEU A 7 3.35 6.70 -0.43
CA LEU A 7 3.66 7.22 -1.76
C LEU A 7 3.96 6.11 -2.77
N ALA A 8 4.52 4.98 -2.32
CA ALA A 8 4.70 3.80 -3.16
C ALA A 8 3.36 3.26 -3.66
N VAL A 9 2.38 3.07 -2.76
CA VAL A 9 1.03 2.59 -3.14
C VAL A 9 0.31 3.56 -4.06
N VAL A 10 0.36 4.87 -3.77
CA VAL A 10 -0.26 5.89 -4.62
C VAL A 10 0.42 5.98 -6.00
N GLY A 11 1.74 5.78 -6.06
CA GLY A 11 2.49 5.77 -7.31
C GLY A 11 2.17 4.59 -8.22
N ALA A 12 1.72 3.47 -7.64
CA ALA A 12 1.35 2.25 -8.36
C ALA A 12 -0.16 2.10 -8.59
N TRP A 13 -0.96 3.14 -8.35
CA TRP A 13 -2.42 3.05 -8.39
C TRP A 13 -2.97 2.48 -9.71
N GLY A 14 -3.81 1.45 -9.61
CA GLY A 14 -4.39 0.75 -10.75
C GLY A 14 -3.46 -0.27 -11.42
N ASN A 15 -2.24 -0.48 -10.91
CA ASN A 15 -1.40 -1.60 -11.32
C ASN A 15 -2.02 -2.94 -10.92
N THR A 16 -1.55 -4.01 -11.55
CA THR A 16 -1.98 -5.38 -11.26
C THR A 16 -0.85 -6.15 -10.57
N GLY A 17 -1.08 -6.56 -9.32
CA GLY A 17 -0.07 -7.20 -8.48
C GLY A 17 1.10 -6.28 -8.13
N GLY A 18 2.23 -6.89 -7.77
CA GLY A 18 3.45 -6.20 -7.36
C GLY A 18 3.57 -6.07 -5.85
N PRO A 19 4.70 -5.54 -5.35
CA PRO A 19 4.90 -5.31 -3.92
C PRO A 19 3.96 -4.23 -3.33
N GLU A 20 3.31 -3.44 -4.18
CA GLU A 20 2.35 -2.40 -3.81
C GLU A 20 0.90 -2.92 -3.69
N ASP A 21 0.64 -4.14 -4.19
CA ASP A 21 -0.57 -4.94 -3.92
C ASP A 21 -0.37 -5.63 -2.57
N VAL A 22 -0.57 -4.85 -1.51
CA VAL A 22 -0.25 -5.23 -0.14
C VAL A 22 -1.24 -6.27 0.39
N ASN A 23 -2.48 -6.21 -0.08
CA ASN A 23 -3.52 -7.16 0.33
C ASN A 23 -3.56 -8.44 -0.55
N GLY A 24 -2.87 -8.43 -1.71
CA GLY A 24 -2.77 -9.55 -2.64
C GLY A 24 -4.06 -9.82 -3.43
N ASP A 25 -4.91 -8.80 -3.64
CA ASP A 25 -6.19 -8.93 -4.34
C ASP A 25 -6.05 -8.83 -5.88
N GLY A 26 -4.85 -8.51 -6.35
CA GLY A 26 -4.50 -8.43 -7.76
C GLY A 26 -4.65 -7.03 -8.37
N VAL A 27 -5.05 -6.00 -7.60
CA VAL A 27 -5.20 -4.62 -8.07
C VAL A 27 -4.78 -3.63 -6.99
N VAL A 28 -3.80 -2.78 -7.28
CA VAL A 28 -3.41 -1.70 -6.36
C VAL A 28 -4.51 -0.63 -6.28
N ASN A 29 -5.18 -0.54 -5.14
CA ASN A 29 -6.32 0.35 -4.93
C ASN A 29 -6.42 0.88 -3.48
N VAL A 30 -7.58 1.44 -3.12
CA VAL A 30 -7.82 1.98 -1.77
C VAL A 30 -7.68 0.93 -0.67
N SER A 31 -7.92 -0.34 -1.00
CA SER A 31 -7.82 -1.45 -0.06
C SER A 31 -6.37 -1.66 0.40
N ASP A 32 -5.40 -1.59 -0.51
CA ASP A 32 -3.96 -1.63 -0.17
C ASP A 32 -3.53 -0.44 0.67
N LEU A 33 -4.04 0.74 0.32
CA LEU A 33 -3.76 1.97 1.08
C LEU A 33 -4.27 1.85 2.53
N LEU A 34 -5.44 1.26 2.73
CA LEU A 34 -5.97 1.02 4.08
C LEU A 34 -5.09 0.03 4.86
N THR A 35 -4.57 -1.03 4.21
CA THR A 35 -3.63 -1.95 4.85
C THR A 35 -2.33 -1.26 5.30
N VAL A 36 -1.79 -0.34 4.50
CA VAL A 36 -0.60 0.46 4.89
C VAL A 36 -0.92 1.40 6.05
N VAL A 37 -2.09 2.04 6.05
CA VAL A 37 -2.52 2.93 7.13
C VAL A 37 -2.77 2.18 8.44
N GLU A 38 -3.30 0.96 8.39
CA GLU A 38 -3.45 0.10 9.58
C GLU A 38 -2.11 -0.22 10.25
N ALA A 39 -1.04 -0.33 9.47
CA ALA A 39 0.32 -0.57 9.96
C ALA A 39 1.10 0.72 10.28
N TRP A 40 0.48 1.90 10.16
CA TRP A 40 1.16 3.18 10.32
C TRP A 40 1.66 3.38 11.75
N GLY A 41 2.93 3.75 11.90
CA GLY A 41 3.55 3.95 13.21
C GLY A 41 3.92 2.67 13.96
N ALA A 42 3.80 1.49 13.33
CA ALA A 42 4.18 0.21 13.95
C ALA A 42 5.71 -0.02 14.05
N CYS A 43 6.56 0.98 13.73
CA CYS A 43 8.01 0.91 13.91
C CYS A 43 8.53 2.24 14.50
N PRO A 44 9.38 2.23 15.55
CA PRO A 44 10.06 3.43 16.08
C PRO A 44 11.01 4.07 15.07
#